data_AF-A0A370THH0-F1
#
_entry.id   AF-A0A370THH0-F1
#
_cell.length_a   1.000
_cell.length_b   1.000
_cell.length_c   1.000
_cell.angle_alpha   90.00
_cell.angle_beta   90.00
_cell.angle_gamma   90.00
#
_symmetry.space_group_name_H-M   'P 1'
#
loop_
_entity.id
_entity.type
_entity.pdbx_description
1 polymer ?
#
loop_
_entity_poly.entity_id
_entity_poly.type
_entity_poly.pdbx_seq_one_letter_code
_entity_poly.pdbx_strand_id
1 'polypeptide(L)'
;MSTPTYPPSRPRPFILDFDGTITTKDTISTIFQLAISRQASLGRDFTKAHESIISNYATDFSHHEKNYRPLKQDRNTLGKEINYYRGLRPVEIKSFDRVSASGIFGGIGDEEWIGLGKKAVRDGDVVVRNGFRKFRERVEGSEAGVWGIISVNFSKGFVQGVVEAGGGNVDGVEILTNTPDERGVLQGPKIERSDLNGQVVATSDDKLAAMKALLQLWGENGSLGKCGLDGIAPVYVGDSGTDIECLTEDGIIGIIIRDDGHGNVDWSGLEFSHVKEFRETDGGGAKKIYWARDYLEILDSPLFK
;
A
#
# COMPACT_ATOMS: atom_id res chain seq x y z
N MET A 1 -43.74 -6.25 1.36
CA MET A 1 -42.61 -5.69 2.13
C MET A 1 -41.60 -5.18 1.12
N SER A 2 -41.55 -3.87 0.93
CA SER A 2 -40.63 -3.24 0.00
C SER A 2 -39.24 -3.24 0.62
N THR A 3 -38.25 -3.75 -0.09
CA THR A 3 -36.84 -3.63 0.27
C THR A 3 -36.49 -2.15 0.42
N PRO A 4 -35.74 -1.74 1.46
CA PRO A 4 -35.25 -0.37 1.54
C PRO A 4 -34.28 -0.17 0.37
N THR A 5 -34.69 0.61 -0.62
CA THR A 5 -33.79 1.15 -1.62
C THR A 5 -33.00 2.27 -0.96
N TYR A 6 -31.80 1.93 -0.48
CA TYR A 6 -30.80 2.95 -0.15
C TYR A 6 -30.49 3.73 -1.44
N PRO A 7 -30.31 5.06 -1.37
CA PRO A 7 -29.77 5.79 -2.51
C PRO A 7 -28.45 5.13 -2.94
N PRO A 8 -28.12 5.09 -4.24
CA PRO A 8 -26.84 4.57 -4.68
C PRO A 8 -25.74 5.37 -3.98
N SER A 9 -24.88 4.66 -3.24
CA SER A 9 -23.66 5.21 -2.65
C SER A 9 -22.96 6.10 -3.67
N ARG A 10 -22.61 7.33 -3.30
CA ARG A 10 -21.81 8.19 -4.18
C ARG A 10 -20.47 7.49 -4.46
N PRO A 11 -20.07 7.29 -5.73
CA PRO A 11 -18.82 6.65 -6.06
C PRO A 11 -17.64 7.44 -5.48
N ARG A 12 -16.71 6.76 -4.82
CA ARG A 12 -15.51 7.35 -4.22
C ARG A 12 -14.25 6.70 -4.80
N PRO A 13 -13.17 7.46 -5.02
CA PRO A 13 -11.87 6.89 -5.35
C PRO A 13 -11.27 6.18 -4.13
N PHE A 14 -10.72 4.98 -4.34
CA PHE A 14 -10.03 4.22 -3.30
C PHE A 14 -8.57 3.99 -3.65
N ILE A 15 -7.67 4.32 -2.74
CA ILE A 15 -6.24 4.07 -2.87
C ILE A 15 -5.84 3.11 -1.75
N LEU A 16 -5.21 2.01 -2.10
CA LEU A 16 -4.92 0.92 -1.18
C LEU A 16 -3.40 0.69 -1.09
N ASP A 17 -2.89 0.50 0.11
CA ASP A 17 -1.64 -0.22 0.29
C ASP A 17 -1.81 -1.71 -0.04
N PHE A 18 -0.70 -2.43 -0.17
CA PHE A 18 -0.68 -3.84 -0.52
C PHE A 18 -0.41 -4.75 0.68
N ASP A 19 0.82 -4.72 1.20
CA ASP A 19 1.27 -5.58 2.29
C ASP A 19 0.54 -5.21 3.58
N GLY A 20 -0.04 -6.18 4.30
CA GLY A 20 -0.83 -5.91 5.51
C GLY A 20 -2.20 -5.25 5.25
N THR A 21 -2.43 -4.72 4.06
CA THR A 21 -3.67 -4.05 3.65
C THR A 21 -4.54 -4.89 2.72
N ILE A 22 -4.09 -5.18 1.50
CA ILE A 22 -4.75 -6.14 0.59
C ILE A 22 -4.42 -7.56 1.01
N THR A 23 -3.17 -7.83 1.40
CA THR A 23 -2.78 -9.09 2.02
C THR A 23 -2.94 -9.01 3.53
N THR A 24 -3.03 -10.15 4.20
CA THR A 24 -3.11 -10.16 5.68
C THR A 24 -1.78 -9.91 6.37
N LYS A 25 -0.66 -10.03 5.63
CA LYS A 25 0.71 -9.95 6.14
C LYS A 25 1.66 -9.40 5.08
N ASP A 26 2.83 -8.94 5.53
CA ASP A 26 3.97 -8.63 4.67
C ASP A 26 4.38 -9.81 3.78
N THR A 27 4.70 -9.52 2.52
CA THR A 27 5.06 -10.51 1.49
C THR A 27 6.52 -10.46 1.05
N ILE A 28 7.36 -9.58 1.63
CA ILE A 28 8.77 -9.42 1.24
C ILE A 28 9.55 -10.73 1.41
N SER A 29 9.32 -11.44 2.52
CA SER A 29 9.96 -12.74 2.75
C SER A 29 9.56 -13.79 1.68
N THR A 30 8.30 -13.80 1.27
CA THR A 30 7.78 -14.68 0.22
C THR A 30 8.40 -14.34 -1.14
N ILE A 31 8.52 -13.06 -1.48
CA ILE A 31 9.18 -12.61 -2.73
C ILE A 31 10.62 -13.11 -2.78
N PHE A 32 11.38 -12.96 -1.69
CA PHE A 32 12.75 -13.47 -1.64
C PHE A 32 12.81 -14.99 -1.80
N GLN A 33 11.95 -15.74 -1.11
CA GLN A 33 11.93 -17.21 -1.21
C GLN A 33 11.64 -17.69 -2.64
N LEU A 34 10.68 -17.04 -3.32
CA LEU A 34 10.34 -17.35 -4.71
C LEU A 34 11.50 -17.01 -5.65
N ALA A 35 12.14 -15.85 -5.48
CA ALA A 35 13.30 -15.45 -6.27
C ALA A 35 14.49 -16.40 -6.06
N ILE A 36 14.81 -16.76 -4.81
CA ILE A 36 15.90 -17.69 -4.49
C ILE A 36 15.61 -19.07 -5.12
N SER A 37 14.39 -19.56 -5.00
CA SER A 37 13.99 -20.83 -5.61
C SER A 37 14.16 -20.79 -7.13
N ARG A 38 13.82 -19.66 -7.75
CA ARG A 38 13.98 -19.43 -9.18
C ARG A 38 15.44 -19.31 -9.62
N GLN A 39 16.31 -18.73 -8.81
CA GLN A 39 17.75 -18.68 -9.10
C GLN A 39 18.40 -20.06 -8.90
N ALA A 40 17.96 -20.82 -7.88
CA ALA A 40 18.43 -22.17 -7.63
C ALA A 40 18.14 -23.12 -8.80
N SER A 41 16.99 -22.96 -9.47
CA SER A 41 16.68 -23.75 -10.68
C SER A 41 17.60 -23.42 -11.87
N LEU A 42 18.30 -22.28 -11.85
CA LEU A 42 19.37 -21.92 -12.79
C LEU A 42 20.78 -22.30 -12.29
N GLY A 43 20.89 -23.01 -11.16
CA GLY A 43 22.18 -23.37 -10.56
C GLY A 43 22.88 -22.22 -9.84
N ARG A 44 22.17 -21.17 -9.44
CA ARG A 44 22.71 -20.03 -8.68
C ARG A 44 22.20 -20.05 -7.24
N ASP A 45 23.08 -19.86 -6.27
CA ASP A 45 22.71 -19.80 -4.86
C ASP A 45 22.83 -18.37 -4.33
N PHE A 46 21.69 -17.82 -3.87
CA PHE A 46 21.58 -16.48 -3.30
C PHE A 46 21.31 -16.49 -1.80
N THR A 47 21.34 -17.64 -1.13
CA THR A 47 20.99 -17.77 0.29
C THR A 47 21.83 -16.86 1.17
N LYS A 48 23.16 -16.84 0.97
CA LYS A 48 24.08 -15.97 1.72
C LYS A 48 23.87 -14.48 1.41
N ALA A 49 23.54 -14.14 0.17
CA ALA A 49 23.26 -12.76 -0.22
C ALA A 49 21.99 -12.26 0.47
N HIS A 50 20.94 -13.08 0.49
CA HIS A 50 19.68 -12.81 1.18
C HIS A 50 19.87 -12.67 2.70
N GLU A 51 20.60 -13.58 3.34
CA GLU A 51 20.95 -13.47 4.77
C GLU A 51 21.68 -12.16 5.08
N SER A 52 22.63 -11.78 4.22
CA SER A 52 23.36 -10.51 4.34
C SER A 52 22.45 -9.29 4.16
N ILE A 53 21.51 -9.32 3.21
CA ILE A 53 20.54 -8.24 3.00
C ILE A 53 19.71 -8.02 4.27
N ILE A 54 19.11 -9.10 4.81
CA ILE A 54 18.28 -9.04 6.03
C ILE A 54 19.10 -8.55 7.23
N SER A 55 20.27 -9.13 7.45
CA SER A 55 21.10 -8.79 8.61
C SER A 55 21.58 -7.33 8.58
N ASN A 56 21.97 -6.83 7.41
CA ASN A 56 22.41 -5.44 7.26
C ASN A 56 21.25 -4.46 7.40
N TYR A 57 20.06 -4.77 6.87
CA TYR A 57 18.86 -3.96 7.10
C TYR A 57 18.50 -3.88 8.58
N ALA A 58 18.47 -5.02 9.28
CA ALA A 58 18.20 -5.06 10.72
C ALA A 58 19.22 -4.23 11.53
N THR A 59 20.49 -4.26 11.12
CA THR A 59 21.56 -3.46 11.73
C THR A 59 21.35 -1.97 11.51
N ASP A 60 21.09 -1.54 10.28
CA ASP A 60 20.84 -0.13 9.94
C ASP A 60 19.58 0.40 10.64
N PHE A 61 18.51 -0.39 10.65
CA PHE A 61 17.25 -0.04 11.32
C PHE A 61 17.46 0.10 12.83
N SER A 62 18.12 -0.87 13.47
CA SER A 62 18.43 -0.79 14.91
C SER A 62 19.34 0.40 15.23
N HIS A 63 20.30 0.71 14.35
CA HIS A 63 21.14 1.89 14.50
C HIS A 63 20.33 3.18 14.37
N HIS A 64 19.41 3.27 13.42
CA HIS A 64 18.50 4.40 13.28
C HIS A 64 17.64 4.55 14.54
N GLU A 65 16.97 3.50 14.99
CA GLU A 65 16.09 3.52 16.16
C GLU A 65 16.81 4.01 17.43
N LYS A 66 18.04 3.52 17.68
CA LYS A 66 18.84 3.91 18.85
C LYS A 66 19.29 5.37 18.82
N ASN A 67 19.63 5.88 17.65
CA ASN A 67 20.24 7.18 17.49
C ASN A 67 19.24 8.28 17.11
N TYR A 68 18.07 7.93 16.61
CA TYR A 68 17.05 8.91 16.25
C TYR A 68 16.59 9.67 17.49
N ARG A 69 16.39 10.97 17.33
CA ARG A 69 15.78 11.84 18.33
C ARG A 69 14.71 12.67 17.66
N PRO A 70 13.56 12.90 18.33
CA PRO A 70 13.20 12.47 19.69
C PRO A 70 12.95 10.95 19.84
N LEU A 71 13.10 10.44 21.07
CA LEU A 71 12.84 9.02 21.39
C LEU A 71 11.35 8.69 21.20
N LYS A 72 11.01 7.40 21.06
CA LYS A 72 9.62 6.95 20.81
C LYS A 72 8.61 7.54 21.81
N GLN A 73 8.90 7.47 23.10
CA GLN A 73 8.03 8.02 24.16
C GLN A 73 7.85 9.57 24.08
N ASP A 74 8.76 10.26 23.39
CA ASP A 74 8.76 11.72 23.24
C ASP A 74 8.17 12.17 21.87
N ARG A 75 7.81 11.22 21.00
CA ARG A 75 7.14 11.44 19.70
C ARG A 75 5.63 11.59 19.84
N ASN A 76 5.20 12.34 20.84
CA ASN A 76 3.80 12.54 21.24
C ASN A 76 2.95 13.44 20.33
N THR A 77 3.33 13.62 19.07
CA THR A 77 2.59 14.42 18.09
C THR A 77 2.74 13.78 16.71
N LEU A 78 1.69 13.80 15.89
CA LEU A 78 1.72 13.31 14.51
C LEU A 78 2.94 13.80 13.72
N GLY A 79 3.27 15.10 13.77
CA GLY A 79 4.41 15.65 13.03
C GLY A 79 5.76 15.06 13.43
N LYS A 80 5.95 14.69 14.71
CA LYS A 80 7.17 14.01 15.17
C LYS A 80 7.25 12.57 14.68
N GLU A 81 6.11 11.88 14.61
CA GLU A 81 6.03 10.51 14.09
C GLU A 81 6.24 10.48 12.57
N ILE A 82 5.65 11.42 11.82
CA ILE A 82 5.94 11.62 10.38
C ILE A 82 7.44 11.83 10.15
N ASN A 83 8.07 12.72 10.92
CA ASN A 83 9.51 12.97 10.79
C ASN A 83 10.36 11.73 11.08
N TYR A 84 9.92 10.85 11.98
CA TYR A 84 10.60 9.58 12.24
C TYR A 84 10.55 8.66 11.01
N TYR A 85 9.37 8.49 10.41
CA TYR A 85 9.21 7.64 9.22
C TYR A 85 9.94 8.20 8.00
N ARG A 86 9.89 9.52 7.76
CA ARG A 86 10.73 10.17 6.74
C ARG A 86 12.23 9.98 7.02
N GLY A 87 12.62 10.02 8.29
CA GLY A 87 14.00 9.80 8.74
C GLY A 87 14.56 8.41 8.42
N LEU A 88 13.70 7.42 8.15
CA LEU A 88 14.11 6.07 7.73
C LEU A 88 14.60 6.02 6.28
N ARG A 89 14.40 7.07 5.47
CA ARG A 89 14.80 7.07 4.04
C ARG A 89 16.22 6.55 3.78
N PRO A 90 17.27 6.95 4.51
CA PRO A 90 18.62 6.43 4.27
C PRO A 90 18.77 4.93 4.59
N VAL A 91 17.96 4.39 5.51
CA VAL A 91 17.92 2.95 5.83
C VAL A 91 17.24 2.20 4.69
N GLU A 92 16.08 2.69 4.26
CA GLU A 92 15.31 2.05 3.19
C GLU A 92 16.08 2.04 1.87
N ILE A 93 16.60 3.19 1.42
CA ILE A 93 17.36 3.27 0.17
C ILE A 93 18.55 2.31 0.17
N LYS A 94 19.29 2.18 1.28
CA LYS A 94 20.37 1.18 1.39
C LYS A 94 19.86 -0.27 1.27
N SER A 95 18.65 -0.55 1.76
CA SER A 95 18.00 -1.86 1.60
C SER A 95 17.76 -2.15 0.12
N PHE A 96 17.13 -1.21 -0.59
CA PHE A 96 16.88 -1.31 -2.03
C PHE A 96 18.17 -1.46 -2.85
N ASP A 97 19.22 -0.71 -2.49
CA ASP A 97 20.53 -0.79 -3.14
C ASP A 97 21.17 -2.17 -2.96
N ARG A 98 21.07 -2.77 -1.77
CA ARG A 98 21.59 -4.13 -1.52
C ARG A 98 20.85 -5.19 -2.32
N VAL A 99 19.52 -5.09 -2.41
CA VAL A 99 18.72 -5.99 -3.23
C VAL A 99 19.12 -5.87 -4.70
N SER A 100 19.20 -4.63 -5.21
CA SER A 100 19.61 -4.34 -6.58
C SER A 100 21.04 -4.85 -6.87
N ALA A 101 22.00 -4.57 -5.98
CA ALA A 101 23.39 -4.99 -6.13
C ALA A 101 23.58 -6.50 -6.04
N SER A 102 22.68 -7.21 -5.34
CA SER A 102 22.72 -8.66 -5.29
C SER A 102 22.38 -9.30 -6.64
N GLY A 103 21.48 -8.70 -7.43
CA GLY A 103 20.96 -9.31 -8.65
C GLY A 103 20.05 -10.52 -8.40
N ILE A 104 19.56 -10.71 -7.17
CA ILE A 104 18.68 -11.84 -6.78
C ILE A 104 17.38 -11.90 -7.62
N PHE A 105 16.90 -10.75 -8.08
CA PHE A 105 15.73 -10.62 -8.96
C PHE A 105 16.08 -10.62 -10.46
N GLY A 106 17.36 -10.68 -10.82
CA GLY A 106 17.81 -10.61 -12.21
C GLY A 106 17.31 -11.79 -13.04
N GLY A 107 16.81 -11.49 -14.24
CA GLY A 107 16.27 -12.47 -15.18
C GLY A 107 14.86 -12.99 -14.86
N ILE A 108 14.16 -12.39 -13.90
CA ILE A 108 12.73 -12.65 -13.65
C ILE A 108 11.92 -11.55 -14.34
N GLY A 109 11.25 -11.89 -15.44
CA GLY A 109 10.44 -10.93 -16.21
C GLY A 109 9.07 -10.66 -15.58
N ASP A 110 8.38 -9.62 -16.05
CA ASP A 110 7.09 -9.17 -15.49
C ASP A 110 6.02 -10.28 -15.46
N GLU A 111 5.84 -11.00 -16.58
CA GLU A 111 4.89 -12.13 -16.65
C GLU A 111 5.25 -13.26 -15.68
N GLU A 112 6.54 -13.48 -15.45
CA GLU A 112 7.00 -14.46 -14.47
C GLU A 112 6.69 -13.99 -13.05
N TRP A 113 6.91 -12.71 -12.74
CA TRP A 113 6.50 -12.12 -11.45
C TRP A 113 5.00 -12.23 -11.20
N ILE A 114 4.17 -11.98 -12.21
CA ILE A 114 2.71 -12.17 -12.14
C ILE A 114 2.39 -13.64 -11.83
N GLY A 115 3.03 -14.57 -12.53
CA GLY A 115 2.90 -16.00 -12.28
C GLY A 115 3.29 -16.40 -10.85
N LEU A 116 4.38 -15.83 -10.32
CA LEU A 116 4.86 -16.06 -8.95
C LEU A 116 3.88 -15.52 -7.91
N GLY A 117 3.29 -14.33 -8.13
CA GLY A 117 2.24 -13.77 -7.25
C GLY A 117 1.00 -14.66 -7.20
N LYS A 118 0.52 -15.12 -8.36
CA LYS A 118 -0.61 -16.06 -8.46
C LYS A 118 -0.32 -17.38 -7.75
N LYS A 119 0.89 -17.91 -7.94
CA LYS A 119 1.37 -19.11 -7.26
C LYS A 119 1.36 -18.95 -5.75
N ALA A 120 1.87 -17.84 -5.23
CA ALA A 120 1.95 -17.59 -3.79
C ALA A 120 0.57 -17.60 -3.12
N VAL A 121 -0.46 -17.04 -3.78
CA VAL A 121 -1.84 -17.11 -3.28
C VAL A 121 -2.39 -18.53 -3.32
N ARG A 122 -2.22 -19.22 -4.46
CA ARG A 122 -2.72 -20.59 -4.64
C ARG A 122 -2.11 -21.57 -3.64
N ASP A 123 -0.83 -21.43 -3.37
CA ASP A 123 -0.07 -22.33 -2.49
C ASP A 123 -0.27 -21.96 -1.00
N GLY A 124 -0.92 -20.82 -0.70
CA GLY A 124 -1.24 -20.38 0.66
C GLY A 124 -0.14 -19.56 1.35
N ASP A 125 0.96 -19.29 0.65
CA ASP A 125 2.07 -18.46 1.15
C ASP A 125 1.68 -16.98 1.30
N VAL A 126 0.69 -16.54 0.51
CA VAL A 126 0.08 -15.21 0.60
C VAL A 126 -1.43 -15.34 0.76
N VAL A 127 -1.98 -14.70 1.78
CA VAL A 127 -3.42 -14.70 2.03
C VAL A 127 -3.98 -13.31 1.73
N VAL A 128 -4.88 -13.23 0.76
CA VAL A 128 -5.63 -12.01 0.46
C VAL A 128 -6.68 -11.78 1.55
N ARG A 129 -6.77 -10.54 2.03
CA ARG A 129 -7.62 -10.13 3.14
C ARG A 129 -9.09 -10.36 2.82
N ASN A 130 -9.83 -10.80 3.84
CA ASN A 130 -11.23 -11.11 3.72
C ASN A 130 -12.05 -9.92 3.17
N GLY A 131 -12.99 -10.23 2.28
CA GLY A 131 -13.86 -9.24 1.65
C GLY A 131 -13.26 -8.45 0.50
N PHE A 132 -11.94 -8.51 0.24
CA PHE A 132 -11.28 -7.68 -0.77
C PHE A 132 -11.92 -7.80 -2.16
N ARG A 133 -12.18 -9.03 -2.61
CA ARG A 133 -12.86 -9.28 -3.89
C ARG A 133 -14.23 -8.60 -3.98
N LYS A 134 -15.07 -8.79 -2.96
CA LYS A 134 -16.41 -8.17 -2.91
C LYS A 134 -16.32 -6.65 -2.90
N PHE A 135 -15.31 -6.11 -2.21
CA PHE A 135 -15.08 -4.68 -2.14
C PHE A 135 -14.77 -4.13 -3.52
N ARG A 136 -13.86 -4.79 -4.23
CA ARG A 136 -13.49 -4.40 -5.58
C ARG A 136 -14.67 -4.48 -6.54
N GLU A 137 -15.40 -5.61 -6.55
CA GLU A 137 -16.60 -5.78 -7.37
C GLU A 137 -17.65 -4.68 -7.08
N ARG A 138 -17.76 -4.23 -5.83
CA ARG A 138 -18.65 -3.13 -5.44
C ARG A 138 -18.19 -1.77 -5.94
N VAL A 139 -16.89 -1.49 -5.92
CA VAL A 139 -16.30 -0.25 -6.44
C VAL A 139 -16.41 -0.23 -7.97
N GLU A 140 -15.91 -1.25 -8.65
CA GLU A 140 -15.93 -1.38 -10.12
C GLU A 140 -17.35 -1.45 -10.71
N GLY A 141 -18.31 -2.01 -9.96
CA GLY A 141 -19.71 -2.06 -10.36
C GLY A 141 -20.45 -0.71 -10.28
N SER A 142 -19.83 0.34 -9.74
CA SER A 142 -20.38 1.69 -9.78
C SER A 142 -19.92 2.42 -11.04
N GLU A 143 -20.82 3.16 -11.70
CA GLU A 143 -20.55 3.82 -13.01
C GLU A 143 -19.32 4.74 -13.03
N ALA A 144 -18.81 5.11 -11.85
CA ALA A 144 -17.64 5.92 -11.71
C ALA A 144 -16.68 5.46 -10.60
N GLY A 145 -16.79 4.23 -10.08
CA GLY A 145 -15.83 3.78 -9.08
C GLY A 145 -14.45 3.61 -9.68
N VAL A 146 -13.45 4.23 -9.06
CA VAL A 146 -12.04 4.06 -9.42
C VAL A 146 -11.26 3.62 -8.19
N TRP A 147 -10.27 2.77 -8.41
CA TRP A 147 -9.35 2.37 -7.36
C TRP A 147 -7.95 2.11 -7.90
N GLY A 148 -6.96 2.15 -7.01
CA GLY A 148 -5.55 1.93 -7.35
C GLY A 148 -4.75 1.47 -6.13
N ILE A 149 -3.52 1.05 -6.39
CA ILE A 149 -2.60 0.50 -5.40
C ILE A 149 -1.34 1.33 -5.35
N ILE A 150 -0.85 1.61 -4.15
CA ILE A 150 0.45 2.23 -3.92
C ILE A 150 1.20 1.38 -2.91
N SER A 151 2.40 0.93 -3.24
CA SER A 151 3.15 0.05 -2.35
C SER A 151 4.66 0.28 -2.44
N VAL A 152 5.33 0.08 -1.30
CA VAL A 152 6.79 0.01 -1.20
C VAL A 152 7.33 -1.36 -1.64
N ASN A 153 6.45 -2.31 -1.96
CA ASN A 153 6.84 -3.66 -2.37
C ASN A 153 7.82 -3.65 -3.56
N PHE A 154 8.65 -4.68 -3.66
CA PHE A 154 9.73 -4.75 -4.65
C PHE A 154 9.28 -5.08 -6.08
N SER A 155 8.09 -5.62 -6.30
CA SER A 155 7.65 -6.04 -7.64
C SER A 155 6.17 -5.73 -7.91
N LYS A 156 5.93 -4.79 -8.83
CA LYS A 156 4.61 -4.53 -9.42
C LYS A 156 3.99 -5.80 -10.01
N GLY A 157 4.77 -6.60 -10.73
CA GLY A 157 4.28 -7.85 -11.33
C GLY A 157 3.81 -8.84 -10.28
N PHE A 158 4.54 -8.98 -9.17
CA PHE A 158 4.13 -9.85 -8.06
C PHE A 158 2.84 -9.35 -7.41
N VAL A 159 2.74 -8.05 -7.11
CA VAL A 159 1.54 -7.41 -6.58
C VAL A 159 0.34 -7.66 -7.50
N GLN A 160 0.51 -7.41 -8.80
CA GLN A 160 -0.52 -7.68 -9.80
C GLN A 160 -0.98 -9.14 -9.77
N GLY A 161 -0.05 -10.11 -9.74
CA GLY A 161 -0.37 -11.52 -9.67
C GLY A 161 -1.17 -11.92 -8.43
N VAL A 162 -0.81 -11.38 -7.25
CA VAL A 162 -1.55 -11.63 -6.00
C VAL A 162 -2.96 -11.06 -6.06
N VAL A 163 -3.10 -9.82 -6.52
CA VAL A 163 -4.39 -9.15 -6.65
C VAL A 163 -5.27 -9.86 -7.68
N GLU A 164 -4.70 -10.32 -8.79
CA GLU A 164 -5.43 -11.09 -9.78
C GLU A 164 -5.97 -12.41 -9.23
N ALA A 165 -5.17 -13.12 -8.44
CA ALA A 165 -5.58 -14.39 -7.83
C ALA A 165 -6.64 -14.23 -6.74
N GLY A 166 -6.57 -13.15 -5.94
CA GLY A 166 -7.50 -12.92 -4.82
C GLY A 166 -8.73 -12.06 -5.17
N GLY A 167 -8.63 -11.23 -6.20
CA GLY A 167 -9.62 -10.22 -6.56
C GLY A 167 -10.23 -10.41 -7.96
N GLY A 168 -9.51 -11.01 -8.92
CA GLY A 168 -9.91 -11.10 -10.33
C GLY A 168 -9.08 -10.16 -11.23
N ASN A 169 -9.44 -10.02 -12.51
CA ASN A 169 -8.69 -9.16 -13.46
C ASN A 169 -8.52 -7.72 -12.94
N VAL A 170 -7.34 -7.11 -13.14
CA VAL A 170 -6.96 -5.75 -12.73
C VAL A 170 -6.70 -4.81 -13.92
N ASP A 171 -7.20 -5.16 -15.11
CA ASP A 171 -7.12 -4.30 -16.29
C ASP A 171 -7.65 -2.89 -15.99
N GLY A 172 -6.83 -1.87 -16.26
CA GLY A 172 -7.16 -0.47 -16.00
C GLY A 172 -6.98 0.00 -14.56
N VAL A 173 -6.50 -0.86 -13.65
CA VAL A 173 -6.13 -0.49 -12.28
C VAL A 173 -4.69 0.04 -12.26
N GLU A 174 -4.52 1.22 -11.69
CA GLU A 174 -3.19 1.80 -11.50
C GLU A 174 -2.48 1.15 -10.31
N ILE A 175 -1.32 0.54 -10.54
CA ILE A 175 -0.47 -0.07 -9.52
C ILE A 175 0.87 0.65 -9.52
N LEU A 176 1.06 1.53 -8.54
CA LEU A 176 2.27 2.32 -8.30
C LEU A 176 3.14 1.62 -7.25
N THR A 177 3.97 0.71 -7.74
CA THR A 177 4.88 -0.12 -6.94
C THR A 177 6.26 -0.15 -7.61
N ASN A 178 7.30 -0.47 -6.85
CA ASN A 178 8.63 -0.68 -7.42
C ASN A 178 8.65 -1.93 -8.33
N THR A 179 9.57 -1.96 -9.28
CA THR A 179 9.74 -3.07 -10.21
C THR A 179 11.23 -3.32 -10.46
N PRO A 180 11.71 -4.57 -10.38
CA PRO A 180 13.06 -4.89 -10.81
C PRO A 180 13.16 -4.86 -12.34
N ASP A 181 14.22 -4.29 -12.88
CA ASP A 181 14.55 -4.43 -14.30
C ASP A 181 15.13 -5.83 -14.63
N GLU A 182 15.50 -6.07 -15.89
CA GLU A 182 16.08 -7.34 -16.33
C GLU A 182 17.34 -7.77 -15.56
N ARG A 183 18.08 -6.80 -14.99
CA ARG A 183 19.28 -7.03 -14.17
C ARG A 183 18.95 -7.21 -12.69
N GLY A 184 17.69 -7.03 -12.31
CA GLY A 184 17.23 -7.09 -10.93
C GLY A 184 17.38 -5.77 -10.17
N VAL A 185 17.67 -4.66 -10.86
CA VAL A 185 17.78 -3.33 -10.25
C VAL A 185 16.39 -2.77 -10.01
N LEU A 186 16.10 -2.42 -8.77
CA LEU A 186 14.79 -1.88 -8.39
C LEU A 186 14.62 -0.46 -8.91
N GLN A 187 13.53 -0.23 -9.63
CA GLN A 187 13.11 1.06 -10.13
C GLN A 187 11.76 1.43 -9.55
N GLY A 188 11.53 2.71 -9.32
CA GLY A 188 10.21 3.20 -8.95
C GLY A 188 9.23 3.25 -10.11
N PRO A 189 7.95 3.51 -9.81
CA PRO A 189 6.93 3.71 -10.84
C PRO A 189 7.29 4.90 -11.73
N LYS A 190 7.05 4.75 -13.03
CA LYS A 190 7.18 5.85 -14.00
C LYS A 190 5.89 6.64 -14.03
N ILE A 191 5.88 7.77 -13.34
CA ILE A 191 4.74 8.68 -13.32
C ILE A 191 5.20 9.97 -13.99
N GLU A 192 4.76 10.20 -15.22
CA GLU A 192 5.11 11.41 -15.96
C GLU A 192 4.68 12.65 -15.17
N ARG A 193 5.54 13.69 -15.17
CA ARG A 193 5.30 14.96 -14.47
C ARG A 193 5.22 14.87 -12.94
N SER A 194 5.64 13.76 -12.34
CA SER A 194 5.87 13.63 -10.90
C SER A 194 7.36 13.65 -10.56
N ASP A 195 7.71 14.21 -9.40
CA ASP A 195 9.06 14.16 -8.85
C ASP A 195 9.52 12.72 -8.55
N LEU A 196 8.59 11.76 -8.48
CA LEU A 196 8.85 10.34 -8.28
C LEU A 196 9.23 9.58 -9.55
N ASN A 197 9.28 10.22 -10.73
CA ASN A 197 9.44 9.50 -12.00
C ASN A 197 10.68 8.56 -12.02
N GLY A 198 10.45 7.25 -11.85
CA GLY A 198 11.49 6.23 -11.75
C GLY A 198 12.23 6.16 -10.40
N GLN A 199 11.92 7.04 -9.45
CA GLN A 199 12.47 7.01 -8.09
C GLN A 199 11.72 5.97 -7.26
N VAL A 200 12.49 5.10 -6.58
CA VAL A 200 11.95 4.07 -5.70
C VAL A 200 11.02 4.68 -4.65
N VAL A 201 9.85 4.06 -4.48
CA VAL A 201 8.91 4.34 -3.40
C VAL A 201 9.35 3.52 -2.19
N ALA A 202 9.93 4.18 -1.19
CA ALA A 202 10.54 3.53 -0.03
C ALA A 202 9.96 4.01 1.32
N THR A 203 9.46 5.24 1.36
CA THR A 203 9.09 5.92 2.62
C THR A 203 7.70 6.54 2.56
N SER A 204 7.23 7.07 3.70
CA SER A 204 5.88 7.63 3.82
C SER A 204 5.65 8.84 2.92
N ASP A 205 6.66 9.67 2.73
CA ASP A 205 6.63 10.82 1.83
C ASP A 205 6.65 10.40 0.36
N ASP A 206 7.33 9.29 0.03
CA ASP A 206 7.23 8.73 -1.33
C ASP A 206 5.82 8.21 -1.61
N LYS A 207 5.20 7.47 -0.67
CA LYS A 207 3.82 7.01 -0.82
C LYS A 207 2.85 8.20 -0.95
N LEU A 208 3.05 9.27 -0.18
CA LEU A 208 2.25 10.49 -0.29
C LEU A 208 2.39 11.16 -1.67
N ALA A 209 3.61 11.29 -2.17
CA ALA A 209 3.86 11.84 -3.50
C ALA A 209 3.26 10.95 -4.60
N ALA A 210 3.30 9.62 -4.45
CA ALA A 210 2.65 8.69 -5.37
C ALA A 210 1.13 8.82 -5.33
N MET A 211 0.54 9.00 -4.14
CA MET A 211 -0.89 9.22 -3.96
C MET A 211 -1.36 10.49 -4.65
N LYS A 212 -0.62 11.59 -4.48
CA LYS A 212 -0.93 12.87 -5.14
C LYS A 212 -0.85 12.75 -6.66
N ALA A 213 0.17 12.06 -7.17
CA ALA A 213 0.33 11.85 -8.61
C ALA A 213 -0.77 10.95 -9.19
N LEU A 214 -1.20 9.91 -8.45
CA LEU A 214 -2.33 9.05 -8.84
C LEU A 214 -3.65 9.82 -8.91
N LEU A 215 -3.94 10.65 -7.89
CA LEU A 215 -5.13 11.50 -7.88
C LEU A 215 -5.11 12.50 -9.03
N GLN A 216 -3.95 13.10 -9.34
CA GLN A 216 -3.79 13.98 -10.49
C GLN A 216 -4.07 13.25 -11.81
N LEU A 217 -3.51 12.05 -11.99
CA LEU A 217 -3.74 11.21 -13.16
C LEU A 217 -5.23 10.91 -13.36
N TRP A 218 -5.94 10.54 -12.28
CA TRP A 218 -7.39 10.33 -12.31
C TRP A 218 -8.17 11.62 -12.60
N GLY A 219 -7.65 12.78 -12.20
CA GLY A 219 -8.19 14.09 -12.55
C GLY A 219 -8.09 14.37 -14.04
N GLU A 220 -6.89 14.21 -14.60
CA GLU A 220 -6.58 14.50 -16.00
C GLU A 220 -7.31 13.56 -16.98
N ASN A 221 -7.45 12.28 -16.63
CA ASN A 221 -8.17 11.31 -17.46
C ASN A 221 -9.70 11.35 -17.26
N GLY A 222 -10.19 12.27 -16.42
CA GLY A 222 -11.61 12.45 -16.14
C GLY A 222 -12.25 11.37 -15.27
N SER A 223 -11.48 10.42 -14.71
CA SER A 223 -12.00 9.40 -13.79
C SER A 223 -12.56 10.03 -12.51
N LEU A 224 -11.90 11.08 -12.01
CA LEU A 224 -12.38 11.91 -10.91
C LEU A 224 -13.64 12.71 -11.31
N GLY A 225 -13.70 13.24 -12.53
CA GLY A 225 -14.90 13.94 -13.03
C GLY A 225 -16.12 13.02 -13.17
N LYS A 226 -15.92 11.78 -13.61
CA LYS A 226 -16.97 10.73 -13.67
C LYS A 226 -17.51 10.42 -12.28
N CYS A 227 -16.67 10.45 -11.25
CA CYS A 227 -17.06 10.20 -9.86
C CYS A 227 -18.02 11.28 -9.28
N GLY A 228 -18.22 12.41 -9.97
CA GLY A 228 -19.07 13.50 -9.48
C GLY A 228 -18.50 14.20 -8.23
N LEU A 229 -17.17 14.37 -8.17
CA LEU A 229 -16.39 14.67 -6.97
C LEU A 229 -16.43 16.10 -6.44
N ASP A 230 -17.36 16.94 -6.89
CA ASP A 230 -17.52 18.25 -6.26
C ASP A 230 -17.86 18.04 -4.77
N GLY A 231 -16.84 18.14 -3.91
CA GLY A 231 -16.92 17.91 -2.47
C GLY A 231 -16.79 16.46 -1.96
N ILE A 232 -16.33 15.48 -2.76
CA ILE A 232 -16.16 14.08 -2.28
C ILE A 232 -14.68 13.76 -2.05
N ALA A 233 -14.34 13.49 -0.79
CA ALA A 233 -12.99 13.09 -0.39
C ALA A 233 -12.64 11.65 -0.85
N PRO A 234 -11.48 11.44 -1.49
CA PRO A 234 -10.91 10.12 -1.73
C PRO A 234 -10.63 9.35 -0.44
N VAL A 235 -10.58 8.03 -0.52
CA VAL A 235 -10.31 7.14 0.61
C VAL A 235 -8.93 6.51 0.43
N TYR A 236 -8.09 6.57 1.46
CA TYR A 236 -6.85 5.81 1.53
C TYR A 236 -6.96 4.72 2.58
N VAL A 237 -6.60 3.49 2.22
CA VAL A 237 -6.55 2.34 3.14
C VAL A 237 -5.10 1.87 3.28
N GLY A 238 -4.60 1.79 4.50
CA GLY A 238 -3.25 1.32 4.82
C GLY A 238 -3.20 0.67 6.21
N ASP A 239 -2.06 0.13 6.62
CA ASP A 239 -1.91 -0.54 7.93
C ASP A 239 -0.67 -0.07 8.71
N SER A 240 0.26 0.61 8.05
CA SER A 240 1.62 0.78 8.57
C SER A 240 2.02 2.25 8.73
N GLY A 241 3.23 2.44 9.28
CA GLY A 241 3.85 3.76 9.39
C GLY A 241 4.27 4.35 8.05
N THR A 242 4.48 3.50 7.02
CA THR A 242 4.72 4.01 5.65
C THR A 242 3.47 4.65 5.05
N ASP A 243 2.30 4.43 5.64
CA ASP A 243 1.03 5.01 5.18
C ASP A 243 0.64 6.26 5.96
N ILE A 244 1.40 6.63 7.02
CA ILE A 244 1.01 7.68 7.98
C ILE A 244 0.64 8.99 7.29
N GLU A 245 1.40 9.38 6.28
CA GLU A 245 1.19 10.63 5.55
C GLU A 245 -0.02 10.55 4.61
N CYS A 246 -0.19 9.43 3.88
CA CYS A 246 -1.37 9.22 3.04
C CYS A 246 -2.66 9.20 3.86
N LEU A 247 -2.65 8.47 4.98
CA LEU A 247 -3.78 8.35 5.90
C LEU A 247 -4.16 9.70 6.51
N THR A 248 -3.18 10.59 6.71
CA THR A 248 -3.36 11.88 7.38
C THR A 248 -3.28 13.08 6.44
N GLU A 249 -3.34 12.89 5.12
CA GLU A 249 -3.32 13.97 4.13
C GLU A 249 -4.67 14.70 4.04
N ASP A 250 -4.66 16.03 3.94
CA ASP A 250 -5.88 16.83 3.92
C ASP A 250 -6.75 16.53 2.69
N GLY A 251 -8.06 16.46 2.89
CA GLY A 251 -9.01 16.03 1.87
C GLY A 251 -9.09 14.51 1.64
N ILE A 252 -8.37 13.69 2.43
CA ILE A 252 -8.41 12.24 2.38
C ILE A 252 -9.15 11.65 3.59
N ILE A 253 -9.98 10.65 3.34
CA ILE A 253 -10.55 9.76 4.37
C ILE A 253 -9.55 8.62 4.60
N GLY A 254 -8.79 8.70 5.70
CA GLY A 254 -7.86 7.64 6.10
C GLY A 254 -8.58 6.50 6.81
N ILE A 255 -8.37 5.26 6.35
CA ILE A 255 -8.83 4.03 7.01
C ILE A 255 -7.62 3.15 7.30
N ILE A 256 -7.43 2.81 8.57
CA ILE A 256 -6.41 1.83 8.96
C ILE A 256 -7.03 0.45 9.03
N ILE A 257 -6.50 -0.49 8.25
CA ILE A 257 -6.99 -1.87 8.26
C ILE A 257 -6.09 -2.76 9.13
N ARG A 258 -6.69 -3.49 10.08
CA ARG A 258 -5.95 -4.35 11.03
C ARG A 258 -6.88 -5.23 11.85
N ASP A 259 -6.43 -6.44 12.15
CA ASP A 259 -7.27 -7.48 12.76
C ASP A 259 -7.74 -7.15 14.20
N ASP A 260 -6.96 -6.37 14.96
CA ASP A 260 -7.15 -6.14 16.41
C ASP A 260 -7.34 -4.66 16.83
N GLY A 261 -7.38 -3.73 15.87
CA GLY A 261 -7.58 -2.29 16.14
C GLY A 261 -6.40 -1.56 16.82
N HIS A 262 -5.33 -2.26 17.22
CA HIS A 262 -4.14 -1.68 17.86
C HIS A 262 -2.90 -1.93 16.98
N GLY A 263 -2.01 -0.95 16.85
CA GLY A 263 -0.87 -1.03 15.92
C GLY A 263 0.41 -0.51 16.55
N ASN A 264 1.55 -0.83 15.94
CA ASN A 264 2.88 -0.43 16.45
C ASN A 264 3.24 1.05 16.15
N VAL A 265 2.51 1.67 15.24
CA VAL A 265 2.60 3.10 14.92
C VAL A 265 1.99 3.89 16.07
N ASP A 266 2.73 4.85 16.60
CA ASP A 266 2.20 5.75 17.61
C ASP A 266 1.35 6.82 16.93
N TRP A 267 0.05 6.58 16.94
CA TRP A 267 -0.92 7.52 16.41
C TRP A 267 -1.36 8.59 17.43
N SER A 268 -0.55 8.85 18.46
CA SER A 268 -0.87 9.83 19.49
C SER A 268 -1.21 11.20 18.90
N GLY A 269 -2.33 11.75 19.35
CA GLY A 269 -2.88 13.00 18.86
C GLY A 269 -3.88 12.86 17.71
N LEU A 270 -4.17 11.65 17.23
CA LEU A 270 -5.26 11.38 16.28
C LEU A 270 -6.45 10.73 16.97
N GLU A 271 -7.65 11.17 16.58
CA GLU A 271 -8.89 10.52 16.99
C GLU A 271 -9.19 9.34 16.08
N PHE A 272 -9.34 8.16 16.68
CA PHE A 272 -9.72 6.94 16.00
C PHE A 272 -11.19 6.63 16.22
N SER A 273 -11.89 6.23 15.17
CA SER A 273 -13.15 5.51 15.35
C SER A 273 -13.29 4.38 14.37
N HIS A 274 -14.12 3.43 14.73
CA HIS A 274 -14.44 2.34 13.84
C HIS A 274 -15.15 2.91 12.59
N VAL A 275 -14.87 2.37 11.40
CA VAL A 275 -15.50 2.79 10.14
C VAL A 275 -17.04 2.76 10.18
N LYS A 276 -17.65 1.97 11.07
CA LYS A 276 -19.11 1.94 11.30
C LYS A 276 -19.67 3.25 11.84
N GLU A 277 -18.83 4.05 12.48
CA GLU A 277 -19.16 5.37 13.00
C GLU A 277 -18.88 6.49 12.00
N PHE A 278 -18.52 6.15 10.75
CA PHE A 278 -18.28 7.13 9.71
C PHE A 278 -19.49 8.05 9.56
N ARG A 279 -19.20 9.35 9.59
CA ARG A 279 -20.15 10.42 9.29
C ARG A 279 -19.45 11.38 8.34
N GLU A 280 -20.11 11.70 7.23
CA GLU A 280 -19.68 12.81 6.39
C GLU A 280 -19.73 14.08 7.25
N THR A 281 -18.59 14.75 7.39
CA THR A 281 -18.50 15.98 8.19
C THR A 281 -18.16 17.13 7.28
N ASP A 282 -18.89 18.23 7.43
CA ASP A 282 -18.65 19.47 6.69
C ASP A 282 -17.40 20.16 7.27
N GLY A 283 -16.20 19.74 6.85
CA GLY A 283 -14.94 20.49 6.81
C GLY A 283 -14.40 21.22 8.06
N GLY A 284 -15.08 21.20 9.20
CA GLY A 284 -14.78 22.07 10.36
C GLY A 284 -14.42 21.34 11.66
N GLY A 285 -14.37 20.00 11.66
CA GLY A 285 -14.01 19.18 12.81
C GLY A 285 -12.54 18.76 12.83
N ALA A 286 -12.05 18.29 13.99
CA ALA A 286 -10.76 17.63 14.08
C ALA A 286 -10.70 16.44 13.11
N LYS A 287 -9.55 16.27 12.44
CA LYS A 287 -9.37 15.22 11.46
C LYS A 287 -9.47 13.85 12.13
N LYS A 288 -10.40 13.04 11.66
CA LYS A 288 -10.71 11.72 12.20
C LYS A 288 -10.15 10.63 11.30
N ILE A 289 -9.40 9.70 11.87
CA ILE A 289 -8.94 8.50 11.17
C ILE A 289 -9.85 7.34 11.54
N TYR A 290 -10.23 6.55 10.55
CA TYR A 290 -11.07 5.39 10.76
C TYR A 290 -10.24 4.12 10.84
N TRP A 291 -10.81 3.06 11.39
CA TRP A 291 -10.24 1.73 11.29
C TRP A 291 -11.30 0.66 10.99
N ALA A 292 -10.84 -0.43 10.38
CA ALA A 292 -11.65 -1.59 10.02
C ALA A 292 -10.81 -2.87 10.16
N ARG A 293 -11.44 -4.03 10.40
CA ARG A 293 -10.72 -5.30 10.46
C ARG A 293 -10.43 -5.89 9.09
N ASP A 294 -11.40 -5.76 8.21
CA ASP A 294 -11.33 -6.28 6.86
C ASP A 294 -12.20 -5.43 5.91
N TYR A 295 -12.22 -5.83 4.64
CA TYR A 295 -12.99 -5.13 3.62
C TYR A 295 -14.50 -5.34 3.75
N LEU A 296 -14.96 -6.38 4.47
CA LEU A 296 -16.40 -6.54 4.74
C LEU A 296 -16.88 -5.43 5.67
N GLU A 297 -16.10 -5.07 6.69
CA GLU A 297 -16.47 -3.96 7.56
C GLU A 297 -16.47 -2.61 6.86
N ILE A 298 -15.56 -2.40 5.91
CA ILE A 298 -15.55 -1.22 5.05
C ILE A 298 -16.83 -1.19 4.21
N LEU A 299 -17.22 -2.31 3.58
CA LEU A 299 -18.43 -2.41 2.77
C LEU A 299 -19.73 -2.21 3.58
N ASP A 300 -19.78 -2.72 4.80
CA ASP A 300 -20.96 -2.62 5.67
C ASP A 300 -21.10 -1.24 6.33
N SER A 301 -20.09 -0.39 6.19
CA SER A 301 -20.03 0.93 6.81
C SER A 301 -20.93 1.96 6.11
N PRO A 302 -21.22 3.10 6.77
CA PRO A 302 -21.89 4.23 6.13
C PRO A 302 -21.14 4.83 4.94
N LEU A 303 -19.86 4.49 4.70
CA LEU A 303 -19.10 4.96 3.54
C LEU A 303 -19.70 4.51 2.20
N PHE A 304 -20.40 3.35 2.21
CA PHE A 304 -21.01 2.70 1.04
C PHE A 304 -22.55 2.74 1.05
N LYS A 305 -23.17 3.51 1.95
CA LYS A 305 -24.63 3.64 2.10
C LYS A 305 -25.09 5.05 1.77
#